data_AF-A0A3L7MT18-F1
#
_entry.id   AF-A0A3L7MT18-F1
#
_cell.length_a   1.000
_cell.length_b   1.000
_cell.length_c   1.000
_cell.angle_alpha   90.00
_cell.angle_beta   90.00
_cell.angle_gamma   90.00
#
_symmetry.space_group_name_H-M   'P 1'
#
loop_
_entity.id
_entity.type
_entity.pdbx_description
1 polymer ?
#
loop_
_entity_poly.entity_id
_entity_poly.type
_entity_poly.pdbx_seq_one_letter_code
_entity_poly.pdbx_strand_id
1 'polypeptide(L)'
;MSGVVLLLVSSVALVLLFSALGVGAVWWALFGDKARTRRCPRCWHDLSGTPGMTCGECGHVAHHERELLQTRRRWGVAITALAGILVVTGWARLEILNASWVGFVPNGVLVQLPRLLPSGQLPTWAQTELNNRIVNGQLDGQHILDLIDVLDPGEEALGNPDDWRT
;
A
#
# COMPACT_ATOMS: atom_id res chain seq x y z
N MET A 1 3.22 12.98 19.38
CA MET A 1 2.45 13.29 18.15
C MET A 1 3.32 13.43 16.89
N SER A 2 4.64 13.66 16.98
CA SER A 2 5.53 13.90 15.83
C SER A 2 6.06 12.65 15.13
N GLY A 3 6.32 11.55 15.84
CA GLY A 3 6.93 10.34 15.26
C GLY A 3 6.02 9.58 14.28
N VAL A 4 4.74 9.42 14.63
CA VAL A 4 3.78 8.67 13.80
C VAL A 4 3.45 9.41 12.50
N VAL A 5 3.32 10.74 12.56
CA VAL A 5 3.09 11.57 11.37
C VAL A 5 4.27 11.49 10.41
N LEU A 6 5.51 11.50 10.92
CA LEU A 6 6.72 11.34 10.08
C LEU A 6 6.79 9.96 9.41
N LEU A 7 6.40 8.88 10.11
CA LEU A 7 6.34 7.52 9.55
C LEU A 7 5.26 7.38 8.47
N LEU A 8 4.11 8.02 8.66
CA LEU A 8 3.03 8.03 7.66
C LEU A 8 3.42 8.84 6.43
N VAL A 9 3.99 10.02 6.60
CA VAL A 9 4.43 10.86 5.48
C VAL A 9 5.56 10.18 4.71
N SER A 10 6.52 9.54 5.38
CA SER A 10 7.62 8.85 4.71
C SER A 10 7.16 7.59 3.96
N SER A 11 6.25 6.81 4.52
CA SER A 11 5.67 5.63 3.84
C SER A 11 4.84 6.03 2.61
N VAL A 12 3.99 7.04 2.72
CA VAL A 12 3.23 7.58 1.58
C VAL A 12 4.18 8.12 0.50
N ALA A 13 5.21 8.87 0.89
CA ALA A 13 6.20 9.39 -0.06
C ALA A 13 6.95 8.27 -0.78
N LEU A 14 7.33 7.19 -0.08
CA LEU A 14 7.97 6.02 -0.68
C LEU A 14 7.05 5.32 -1.69
N VAL A 15 5.78 5.12 -1.34
CA VAL A 15 4.80 4.50 -2.26
C VAL A 15 4.61 5.33 -3.53
N LEU A 16 4.48 6.65 -3.37
CA LEU A 16 4.36 7.57 -4.51
C LEU A 16 5.61 7.54 -5.38
N LEU A 17 6.80 7.55 -4.77
CA LEU A 17 8.06 7.50 -5.48
C LEU A 17 8.23 6.18 -6.25
N PHE A 18 7.93 5.04 -5.62
CA PHE A 18 7.98 3.73 -6.28
C PHE A 18 6.99 3.62 -7.44
N SER A 19 5.79 4.15 -7.26
CA SER A 19 4.76 4.18 -8.30
C SER A 19 5.19 5.06 -9.48
N ALA A 20 5.74 6.24 -9.21
CA ALA A 20 6.25 7.14 -10.24
C ALA A 20 7.41 6.51 -11.02
N LEU A 21 8.36 5.87 -10.34
CA LEU A 21 9.47 5.15 -10.98
C LEU A 21 8.96 3.98 -11.82
N GLY A 22 8.01 3.20 -11.32
CA GLY A 22 7.41 2.09 -12.07
C GLY A 22 6.66 2.55 -13.31
N VAL A 23 5.85 3.62 -13.21
CA VAL A 23 5.17 4.23 -14.37
C VAL A 23 6.19 4.76 -15.37
N GLY A 24 7.23 5.44 -14.92
CA GLY A 24 8.33 5.92 -15.77
C GLY A 24 9.05 4.78 -16.50
N ALA A 25 9.33 3.68 -15.80
CA ALA A 25 9.96 2.50 -16.38
C ALA A 25 9.07 1.80 -17.41
N VAL A 26 7.76 1.68 -17.15
CA VAL A 26 6.78 1.14 -18.12
C VAL A 26 6.68 2.03 -19.34
N TRP A 27 6.58 3.35 -19.14
CA TRP A 27 6.55 4.33 -20.22
C TRP A 27 7.80 4.24 -21.09
N TRP A 28 8.98 4.18 -20.47
CA TRP A 28 10.25 4.03 -21.17
C TRP A 28 10.35 2.67 -21.90
N ALA A 29 9.88 1.58 -21.29
CA ALA A 29 9.88 0.25 -21.90
C ALA A 29 8.94 0.11 -23.11
N LEU A 30 7.87 0.93 -23.16
CA LEU A 30 6.87 0.91 -24.23
C LEU A 30 7.12 1.96 -25.31
N PHE A 31 7.61 3.15 -24.95
CA PHE A 31 7.71 4.32 -25.81
C PHE A 31 9.13 4.88 -25.96
N GLY A 32 10.11 4.36 -25.22
CA GLY A 32 11.49 4.86 -25.25
C GLY A 32 12.20 4.64 -26.58
N ASP A 33 11.87 3.55 -27.29
CA ASP A 33 12.42 3.26 -28.61
C ASP A 33 11.42 3.69 -29.69
N LYS A 34 11.53 4.90 -30.23
CA LYS A 34 10.72 5.31 -31.39
C LYS A 34 11.31 4.67 -32.65
N ALA A 35 10.53 3.88 -33.40
CA ALA A 35 10.97 3.27 -34.65
C ALA A 35 11.10 4.33 -35.76
N ARG A 36 12.21 5.06 -35.74
CA ARG A 36 12.52 6.11 -36.73
C ARG A 36 13.41 5.59 -37.86
N THR A 37 14.11 4.49 -37.65
CA THR A 37 15.06 3.89 -38.60
C THR A 37 14.76 2.41 -38.83
N ARG A 38 15.18 1.89 -39.98
CA ARG A 38 15.04 0.46 -40.34
C ARG A 38 15.89 -0.36 -39.37
N ARG A 39 15.29 -1.23 -38.56
CA ARG A 39 15.99 -2.11 -37.62
C ARG A 39 15.43 -3.53 -37.69
N CYS A 40 16.30 -4.52 -37.50
CA CYS A 40 15.85 -5.91 -37.45
C CYS A 40 15.04 -6.16 -36.16
N PRO A 41 13.83 -6.77 -36.23
CA PRO A 41 13.03 -7.06 -35.03
C PRO A 41 13.68 -8.09 -34.10
N ARG A 42 14.62 -8.92 -34.61
CA ARG A 42 15.25 -10.00 -33.85
C ARG A 42 16.55 -9.55 -33.16
N CYS A 43 17.52 -9.05 -33.92
CA CYS A 43 18.84 -8.64 -33.40
C CYS A 43 18.96 -7.15 -33.10
N TRP A 44 17.99 -6.32 -33.51
CA TRP A 44 18.00 -4.86 -33.32
C TRP A 44 19.14 -4.12 -34.07
N HIS A 45 19.79 -4.78 -35.03
CA HIS A 45 20.80 -4.16 -35.87
C HIS A 45 20.18 -3.13 -36.82
N ASP A 46 20.93 -2.07 -37.13
CA ASP A 46 20.48 -0.99 -38.01
C ASP A 46 20.62 -1.40 -39.50
N LEU A 47 19.52 -1.33 -40.25
CA LEU A 47 19.45 -1.62 -41.69
C LEU A 47 19.18 -0.37 -42.53
N SER A 48 19.38 0.83 -41.97
CA SER A 48 19.21 2.09 -42.72
C SER A 48 20.14 2.21 -43.93
N GLY A 49 21.34 1.61 -43.88
CA GLY A 49 22.33 1.64 -44.96
C GLY A 49 22.33 0.42 -45.89
N THR A 50 21.51 -0.60 -45.62
CA THR A 50 21.50 -1.85 -46.41
C THR A 50 20.24 -1.97 -47.27
N PRO A 51 20.37 -2.06 -48.60
CA PRO A 51 19.21 -2.32 -49.47
C PRO A 51 18.74 -3.78 -49.30
N GLY A 52 17.43 -3.97 -49.28
CA GLY A 52 16.79 -5.29 -49.16
C GLY A 52 15.99 -5.48 -47.86
N MET A 53 15.49 -6.72 -47.68
CA MET A 53 14.68 -7.14 -46.53
C MET A 53 15.37 -8.20 -45.64
N THR A 54 16.65 -8.50 -45.92
CA THR A 54 17.40 -9.55 -45.23
C THR A 54 18.44 -8.93 -44.30
N CYS A 55 18.46 -9.37 -43.04
CA CYS A 55 19.49 -8.97 -42.09
C CYS A 55 20.81 -9.74 -42.30
N GLY A 56 21.90 -9.02 -42.52
CA GLY A 56 23.24 -9.60 -42.70
C GLY A 56 23.87 -10.19 -41.43
N GLU A 57 23.39 -9.81 -40.25
CA GLU A 57 23.91 -10.30 -38.95
C GLU A 57 23.20 -11.58 -38.48
N CYS A 58 21.86 -11.57 -38.46
CA CYS A 58 21.07 -12.68 -37.90
C CYS A 58 20.35 -13.54 -38.94
N GLY A 59 20.46 -13.20 -40.23
CA GLY A 59 19.81 -13.91 -41.33
C GLY A 59 18.28 -13.78 -41.38
N HIS A 60 17.68 -12.93 -40.55
CA HIS A 60 16.22 -12.74 -40.55
C HIS A 60 15.76 -12.04 -41.83
N VAL A 61 14.81 -12.65 -42.53
CA VAL A 61 14.14 -12.10 -43.72
C VAL A 61 12.81 -11.51 -43.28
N ALA A 62 12.66 -10.19 -43.43
CA ALA A 62 11.39 -9.51 -43.27
C ALA A 62 10.51 -9.75 -44.50
N HIS A 63 9.22 -9.99 -44.31
CA HIS A 63 8.27 -10.14 -45.41
C HIS A 63 7.75 -8.79 -45.91
N HIS A 64 7.76 -7.79 -45.02
CA HIS A 64 7.26 -6.45 -45.31
C HIS A 64 8.20 -5.38 -44.75
N GLU A 65 8.33 -4.28 -45.49
CA GLU A 65 9.09 -3.10 -45.06
C GLU A 65 8.66 -2.57 -43.67
N ARG A 66 7.37 -2.74 -43.32
CA ARG A 66 6.80 -2.35 -42.03
C ARG A 66 7.34 -3.17 -40.86
N GLU A 67 7.80 -4.40 -41.08
CA GLU A 67 8.40 -5.24 -40.02
C GLU A 67 9.75 -4.68 -39.56
N LEU A 68 10.50 -4.03 -40.47
CA LEU A 68 11.75 -3.33 -40.16
C LEU A 68 11.54 -2.02 -39.39
N LEU A 69 10.30 -1.55 -39.29
CA LEU A 69 9.90 -0.38 -38.51
C LEU A 69 9.21 -0.78 -37.21
N GLN A 70 9.28 -2.05 -36.80
CA GLN A 70 8.67 -2.48 -35.54
C GLN A 70 9.50 -2.08 -34.33
N THR A 71 8.76 -1.78 -33.26
CA THR A 71 9.28 -1.35 -31.96
C THR A 71 9.54 -2.56 -31.06
N ARG A 72 10.73 -2.65 -30.41
CA ARG A 72 10.94 -3.61 -29.30
C ARG A 72 10.18 -3.08 -28.11
N ARG A 73 9.01 -3.66 -27.87
CA ARG A 73 8.33 -3.48 -26.59
C ARG A 73 8.93 -4.50 -25.62
N ARG A 74 9.58 -4.03 -24.56
CA ARG A 74 10.16 -4.90 -23.53
C ARG A 74 9.07 -5.35 -22.56
N TRP A 75 8.14 -6.17 -23.04
CA TRP A 75 6.99 -6.66 -22.26
C TRP A 75 7.38 -7.30 -20.92
N GLY A 76 8.51 -8.02 -20.88
CA GLY A 76 9.03 -8.60 -19.64
C GLY A 76 9.30 -7.55 -18.55
N VAL A 77 9.91 -6.42 -18.92
CA VAL A 77 10.18 -5.31 -17.98
C VAL A 77 8.88 -4.62 -17.57
N ALA A 78 7.93 -4.47 -18.49
CA ALA A 78 6.63 -3.88 -18.18
C ALA A 78 5.83 -4.75 -17.20
N ILE A 79 5.81 -6.07 -17.40
CA ILE A 79 5.11 -7.02 -16.53
C ILE A 79 5.74 -7.05 -15.14
N THR A 80 7.07 -7.12 -15.04
CA THR A 80 7.74 -7.13 -13.72
C THR A 80 7.56 -5.83 -12.97
N ALA A 81 7.61 -4.68 -13.65
CA ALA A 81 7.32 -3.37 -13.03
C ALA A 81 5.87 -3.28 -12.54
N LEU A 82 4.91 -3.72 -13.36
CA LEU A 82 3.49 -3.72 -12.98
C LEU A 82 3.22 -4.65 -11.80
N ALA A 83 3.78 -5.87 -11.83
CA ALA A 83 3.68 -6.82 -10.73
C ALA A 83 4.29 -6.25 -9.44
N GLY A 84 5.46 -5.59 -9.53
CA GLY A 84 6.08 -4.92 -8.39
C GLY A 84 5.19 -3.85 -7.78
N ILE A 85 4.55 -3.00 -8.60
CA ILE A 85 3.60 -1.99 -8.12
C ILE A 85 2.44 -2.65 -7.38
N LEU A 86 1.82 -3.68 -7.98
CA LEU A 86 0.66 -4.37 -7.38
C LEU A 86 1.01 -5.05 -6.06
N VAL A 87 2.19 -5.67 -5.96
CA VAL A 87 2.66 -6.30 -4.72
C VAL A 87 2.89 -5.26 -3.64
N VAL A 88 3.60 -4.16 -3.93
CA VAL A 88 3.90 -3.11 -2.95
C VAL A 88 2.64 -2.40 -2.50
N THR A 89 1.76 -2.01 -3.43
CA THR A 89 0.49 -1.35 -3.09
C THR A 89 -0.47 -2.29 -2.38
N GLY A 90 -0.53 -3.57 -2.76
CA GLY A 90 -1.32 -4.58 -2.07
C GLY A 90 -0.83 -4.81 -0.64
N TRP A 91 0.48 -4.95 -0.45
CA TRP A 91 1.09 -5.13 0.87
C TRP A 91 0.88 -3.90 1.75
N ALA A 92 1.16 -2.70 1.24
CA ALA A 92 0.90 -1.45 1.96
C ALA A 92 -0.58 -1.29 2.34
N ARG A 93 -1.51 -1.68 1.45
CA ARG A 93 -2.95 -1.64 1.73
C ARG A 93 -3.35 -2.61 2.85
N LEU A 94 -2.80 -3.83 2.86
CA LEU A 94 -3.06 -4.80 3.92
C LEU A 94 -2.52 -4.32 5.28
N GLU A 95 -1.33 -3.72 5.30
CA GLU A 95 -0.73 -3.14 6.51
C GLU A 95 -1.55 -1.94 7.02
N ILE A 96 -1.91 -1.01 6.13
CA ILE A 96 -2.61 0.24 6.47
C ILE A 96 -4.06 -0.02 6.88
N LEU A 97 -4.78 -0.92 6.19
CA LEU A 97 -6.17 -1.24 6.56
C LEU A 97 -6.26 -1.92 7.93
N ASN A 98 -5.25 -2.70 8.31
CA ASN A 98 -5.19 -3.33 9.63
C ASN A 98 -4.76 -2.36 10.74
N ALA A 99 -3.92 -1.36 10.46
CA ALA A 99 -3.29 -0.54 11.49
C ALA A 99 -3.88 0.89 11.66
N SER A 100 -4.42 1.51 10.61
CA SER A 100 -4.35 2.98 10.54
C SER A 100 -5.52 3.77 11.12
N TRP A 101 -6.77 3.28 11.09
CA TRP A 101 -7.89 4.12 11.52
C TRP A 101 -8.16 4.03 13.03
N VAL A 102 -7.86 2.89 13.64
CA VAL A 102 -8.18 2.60 15.03
C VAL A 102 -7.20 3.28 16.01
N GLY A 103 -5.92 3.37 15.66
CA GLY A 103 -4.91 4.06 16.46
C GLY A 103 -5.09 5.58 16.54
N PHE A 104 -5.85 6.18 15.62
CA PHE A 104 -6.17 7.61 15.64
C PHE A 104 -7.34 7.97 16.57
N VAL A 105 -8.08 6.98 17.08
CA VAL A 105 -9.20 7.23 17.98
C VAL A 105 -8.66 7.63 19.35
N PRO A 106 -8.97 8.86 19.85
CA PRO A 106 -8.56 9.30 21.19
C PRO A 106 -9.11 8.37 22.27
N ASN A 107 -8.36 8.20 23.37
CA ASN A 107 -8.77 7.36 24.51
C ASN A 107 -10.19 7.67 24.99
N GLY A 108 -10.54 8.95 25.13
CA GLY A 108 -11.89 9.35 25.55
C GLY A 108 -13.02 8.91 24.61
N VAL A 109 -12.75 8.82 23.30
CA VAL A 109 -13.74 8.32 22.33
C VAL A 109 -13.89 6.80 22.43
N LEU A 110 -12.78 6.06 22.65
CA LEU A 110 -12.84 4.60 22.87
C LEU A 110 -13.58 4.23 24.16
N VAL A 111 -13.39 5.02 25.22
CA VAL A 111 -14.03 4.80 26.52
C VAL A 111 -15.52 5.17 26.51
N GLN A 112 -15.91 6.17 25.72
CA GLN A 112 -17.32 6.56 25.56
C GLN A 112 -18.06 5.79 24.44
N LEU A 113 -17.33 5.10 23.57
CA LEU A 113 -17.90 4.29 22.49
C LEU A 113 -18.98 3.29 22.97
N PRO A 114 -18.79 2.56 24.09
CA PRO A 114 -19.82 1.66 24.60
C PRO A 114 -21.08 2.40 25.09
N ARG A 115 -20.99 3.68 25.50
CA ARG A 115 -22.19 4.50 25.83
C ARG A 115 -23.02 4.85 24.60
N LEU A 116 -22.36 5.00 23.43
CA LEU A 116 -23.01 5.42 22.19
C LEU A 116 -23.57 4.25 21.36
N LEU A 117 -23.15 3.01 21.64
CA LEU A 117 -23.57 1.81 20.92
C LEU A 117 -24.62 1.04 21.75
N PRO A 118 -25.91 1.04 21.34
CA PRO A 118 -27.03 0.54 22.15
C PRO A 118 -27.06 -0.98 22.42
N SER A 119 -26.10 -1.76 21.90
CA SER A 119 -26.13 -3.22 21.92
C SER A 119 -25.15 -3.87 22.90
N GLY A 120 -24.36 -3.11 23.67
CA GLY A 120 -23.35 -3.66 24.59
C GLY A 120 -22.24 -4.48 23.91
N GLN A 121 -22.28 -4.63 22.59
CA GLN A 121 -21.30 -5.34 21.79
C GLN A 121 -20.38 -4.32 21.12
N LEU A 122 -19.19 -4.15 21.69
CA LEU A 122 -18.12 -3.39 21.07
C LEU A 122 -17.69 -4.08 19.77
N PRO A 123 -17.48 -3.34 18.66
CA PRO A 123 -16.89 -3.89 17.45
C PRO A 123 -15.54 -4.57 17.76
N THR A 124 -15.24 -5.68 17.09
CA THR A 124 -14.01 -6.48 17.34
C THR A 124 -12.73 -5.66 17.24
N TRP A 125 -12.68 -4.67 16.34
CA TRP A 125 -11.56 -3.75 16.21
C TRP A 125 -11.40 -2.83 17.43
N ALA A 126 -12.50 -2.35 18.03
CA ALA A 126 -12.49 -1.48 19.20
C ALA A 126 -12.07 -2.25 20.46
N GLN A 127 -12.57 -3.49 20.61
CA GLN A 127 -12.15 -4.39 21.68
C GLN A 127 -10.65 -4.70 21.60
N THR A 128 -10.15 -4.98 20.39
CA THR A 128 -8.73 -5.30 20.16
C THR A 128 -7.83 -4.12 20.52
N GLU A 129 -8.22 -2.90 20.16
CA GLU A 129 -7.46 -1.70 20.50
C GLU A 129 -7.49 -1.39 22.00
N LEU A 130 -8.65 -1.48 22.64
CA LEU A 130 -8.78 -1.33 24.10
C LEU A 130 -7.89 -2.35 24.83
N ASN A 131 -7.95 -3.63 24.44
CA ASN A 131 -7.07 -4.66 24.99
C ASN A 131 -5.59 -4.34 24.76
N ASN A 132 -5.21 -3.93 23.56
CA ASN A 132 -3.82 -3.55 23.27
C ASN A 132 -3.35 -2.38 24.15
N ARG A 133 -4.20 -1.37 24.39
CA ARG A 133 -3.85 -0.22 25.24
C ARG A 133 -3.81 -0.57 26.74
N ILE A 134 -4.67 -1.47 27.20
CA ILE A 134 -4.65 -2.00 28.57
C ILE A 134 -3.36 -2.81 28.79
N VAL A 135 -3.05 -3.75 27.89
CA VAL A 135 -1.84 -4.59 27.97
C VAL A 135 -0.56 -3.76 27.89
N ASN A 136 -0.54 -2.73 27.05
CA ASN A 136 0.61 -1.84 26.90
C ASN A 136 0.69 -0.72 27.96
N GLY A 137 -0.25 -0.67 28.92
CA GLY A 137 -0.29 0.34 29.99
C GLY A 137 -0.48 1.78 29.49
N GLN A 138 -1.08 1.96 28.32
CA GLN A 138 -1.31 3.27 27.69
C GLN A 138 -2.64 3.92 28.11
N LEU A 139 -3.51 3.17 28.81
CA LEU A 139 -4.68 3.74 29.47
C LEU A 139 -4.28 4.27 30.85
N ASP A 140 -4.47 5.57 31.02
CA ASP A 140 -4.33 6.22 32.32
C ASP A 140 -5.40 5.72 33.30
N GLY A 141 -5.07 5.72 34.59
CA GLY A 141 -5.90 5.13 35.65
C GLY A 141 -7.32 5.67 35.63
N GLN A 142 -7.52 6.97 35.43
CA GLN A 142 -8.86 7.57 35.37
C GLN A 142 -9.71 7.05 34.19
N HIS A 143 -9.09 6.80 33.03
CA HIS A 143 -9.80 6.30 31.85
C HIS A 143 -10.24 4.84 32.00
N ILE A 144 -9.55 4.06 32.83
CA ILE A 144 -9.95 2.68 33.17
C ILE A 144 -11.23 2.70 34.01
N LEU A 145 -11.36 3.67 34.91
CA LEU A 145 -12.51 3.79 35.79
C LEU A 145 -13.74 4.27 35.06
N ASP A 146 -13.56 5.26 34.18
CA ASP A 146 -14.62 5.68 33.27
C ASP A 146 -15.10 4.50 32.42
N LEU A 147 -14.20 3.63 31.95
CA LEU A 147 -14.57 2.44 31.18
C LEU A 147 -15.35 1.43 32.02
N ILE A 148 -14.99 1.23 33.29
CA ILE A 148 -15.71 0.34 34.22
C ILE A 148 -17.11 0.89 34.47
N ASP A 149 -17.24 2.17 34.78
CA ASP A 149 -18.52 2.87 35.01
C ASP A 149 -19.44 2.81 33.77
N VAL A 150 -18.85 2.80 32.57
CA VAL A 150 -19.59 2.61 31.31
C VAL A 150 -20.08 1.17 31.13
N LEU A 151 -19.28 0.17 31.53
CA LEU A 151 -19.56 -1.25 31.27
C LEU A 151 -20.46 -1.90 32.33
N ASP A 152 -20.40 -1.41 33.57
CA ASP A 152 -21.22 -1.88 34.69
C ASP A 152 -21.94 -0.71 35.39
N PRO A 153 -22.91 -0.07 34.70
CA PRO A 153 -23.57 1.14 35.20
C PRO A 153 -24.46 0.91 36.44
N GLY A 154 -24.64 -0.35 36.86
CA GLY A 154 -25.42 -0.74 38.04
C GLY A 154 -24.59 -1.28 39.20
N GLU A 155 -23.26 -1.34 39.08
CA GLU A 155 -22.34 -1.94 40.07
C GLU A 155 -22.67 -3.41 40.40
N GLU A 156 -23.44 -4.10 39.55
CA GLU A 156 -24.00 -5.42 39.86
C GLU A 156 -22.96 -6.53 39.77
N ALA A 157 -21.93 -6.35 38.92
CA ALA A 157 -20.91 -7.36 38.65
C ALA A 157 -19.57 -7.09 39.34
N LEU A 158 -19.18 -5.82 39.46
CA LEU A 158 -17.84 -5.42 39.93
C LEU A 158 -17.83 -4.66 41.27
N GLY A 159 -18.98 -4.22 41.77
CA GLY A 159 -19.07 -3.39 42.99
C GLY A 159 -18.56 -1.96 42.81
N ASN A 160 -18.72 -1.12 43.84
CA ASN A 160 -18.40 0.30 43.76
C ASN A 160 -16.89 0.51 43.50
N PRO A 161 -16.51 1.22 42.42
CA PRO A 161 -15.11 1.50 42.12
C PRO A 161 -14.38 2.34 43.19
N ASP A 162 -15.08 3.06 44.06
CA ASP A 162 -14.41 3.81 45.12
C ASP A 162 -13.87 2.92 46.25
N ASP A 163 -14.33 1.66 46.34
CA ASP A 163 -13.95 0.74 47.42
C ASP A 163 -12.51 0.20 47.29
N TRP A 164 -11.94 0.18 46.09
CA TRP A 164 -10.55 -0.29 45.87
C TRP A 164 -9.51 0.83 45.93
N ARG A 165 -9.92 2.08 46.20
CA ARG A 165 -9.03 3.26 46.30
C ARG A 165 -8.33 3.43 47.65
N THR A 166 -8.61 2.58 48.64
CA THR A 166 -7.95 2.56 49.96
C THR A 166 -6.70 1.70 49.96
#